data_AF-A0A2E8Z1P2-F1
#
_entry.id   AF-A0A2E8Z1P2-F1
#
_cell.length_a   1.000
_cell.length_b   1.000
_cell.length_c   1.000
_cell.angle_alpha   90.00
_cell.angle_beta   90.00
_cell.angle_gamma   90.00
#
_symmetry.space_group_name_H-M   'P 1'
#
loop_
_entity.id
_entity.type
_entity.pdbx_description
1 polymer ?
#
loop_
_entity_poly.entity_id
_entity_poly.type
_entity_poly.pdbx_seq_one_letter_code
_entity_poly.pdbx_strand_id
1 'polypeptide(L)'
;MQSVDSEPRTFVDADLRGARFDRCDLSGAVLRGVDVVGTDLDSPWLLQGGGPLLVNGVDVTAYVDGELDRRFPGRALRTATTPEGLREAWAAVERQWSATLERAATLPDGAVDERVDGEWSFAETLRHLVMATDTWLGRAVLERVEPYHRLGMPNADYALDGYDTSVFDQGPVAYDAVLAVRADRVAQVRAFLADVTEDGLAVGRTHPWSAEHTVPTGSCLRTILEEEWEHHRYAVRDLAVLASRG
;
A
#
# COMPACT_ATOMS: atom_id res chain seq x y z
N MET A 1 4.37 -6.82 -17.24
CA MET A 1 5.69 -7.38 -17.61
C MET A 1 5.54 -8.74 -18.30
N GLN A 2 6.23 -9.00 -19.42
CA GLN A 2 6.29 -10.36 -20.02
C GLN A 2 7.35 -11.19 -19.29
N SER A 3 7.06 -12.45 -18.98
CA SER A 3 8.08 -13.39 -18.51
C SER A 3 9.03 -13.70 -19.67
N VAL A 4 10.29 -13.28 -19.55
CA VAL A 4 11.37 -13.79 -20.40
C VAL A 4 11.72 -15.17 -19.85
N ASP A 5 11.63 -16.19 -20.69
CA ASP A 5 11.80 -17.60 -20.32
C ASP A 5 13.30 -17.90 -20.02
N SER A 6 13.74 -17.49 -18.82
CA SER A 6 15.12 -17.61 -18.36
C SER A 6 15.29 -18.84 -17.46
N GLU A 7 16.27 -19.67 -17.77
CA GLU A 7 16.68 -20.84 -16.97
C GLU A 7 16.74 -20.52 -15.45
N PRO A 8 16.17 -21.39 -14.59
CA PRO A 8 15.98 -21.11 -13.17
C PRO A 8 17.31 -20.91 -12.44
N ARG A 9 17.55 -19.66 -12.01
CA ARG A 9 18.81 -19.23 -11.40
C ARG A 9 19.03 -19.89 -10.03
N THR A 10 19.81 -20.98 -10.06
CA THR A 10 20.13 -21.76 -8.86
C THR A 10 21.41 -21.25 -8.19
N PHE A 11 21.39 -21.17 -6.85
CA PHE A 11 22.55 -20.88 -6.02
C PHE A 11 22.85 -22.12 -5.17
N VAL A 12 24.13 -22.55 -5.13
CA VAL A 12 24.58 -23.74 -4.39
C VAL A 12 25.81 -23.35 -3.57
N ASP A 13 25.80 -23.68 -2.28
CA ASP A 13 26.85 -23.36 -1.29
C ASP A 13 27.33 -21.89 -1.32
N ALA A 14 26.44 -20.98 -1.72
CA ALA A 14 26.71 -19.56 -1.92
C ALA A 14 26.39 -18.75 -0.67
N ASP A 15 27.33 -17.90 -0.24
CA ASP A 15 27.09 -16.92 0.82
C ASP A 15 26.25 -15.75 0.28
N LEU A 16 24.97 -15.72 0.67
CA LEU A 16 24.01 -14.67 0.30
C LEU A 16 23.68 -13.74 1.48
N ARG A 17 24.49 -13.73 2.55
CA ARG A 17 24.25 -12.85 3.72
C ARG A 17 24.31 -11.38 3.30
N GLY A 18 23.23 -10.65 3.60
CA GLY A 18 23.07 -9.24 3.21
C GLY A 18 22.58 -9.02 1.76
N ALA A 19 22.21 -10.07 1.03
CA ALA A 19 21.52 -9.92 -0.25
C ALA A 19 20.16 -9.22 -0.05
N ARG A 20 19.80 -8.30 -0.97
CA ARG A 20 18.49 -7.63 -1.03
C ARG A 20 17.81 -7.96 -2.35
N PHE A 21 16.50 -8.20 -2.30
CA PHE A 21 15.67 -8.56 -3.44
C PHE A 21 14.56 -7.50 -3.64
N ASP A 22 14.92 -6.32 -4.17
CA ASP A 22 13.95 -5.26 -4.51
C ASP A 22 13.08 -5.69 -5.70
N ARG A 23 11.75 -5.58 -5.54
CA ARG A 23 10.70 -5.89 -6.55
C ARG A 23 10.96 -7.16 -7.38
N CYS A 24 11.51 -8.18 -6.74
CA CYS A 24 11.74 -9.49 -7.35
C CYS A 24 10.50 -10.38 -7.20
N ASP A 25 10.09 -11.05 -8.27
CA ASP A 25 9.15 -12.17 -8.13
C ASP A 25 9.88 -13.37 -7.50
N LEU A 26 9.40 -13.81 -6.34
CA LEU A 26 9.88 -14.97 -5.60
C LEU A 26 8.83 -16.10 -5.56
N SER A 27 7.78 -16.01 -6.38
CA SER A 27 6.74 -17.03 -6.50
C SER A 27 7.32 -18.39 -6.86
N GLY A 28 7.14 -19.37 -5.97
CA GLY A 28 7.71 -20.71 -6.14
C GLY A 28 9.22 -20.83 -5.89
N ALA A 29 9.87 -19.81 -5.32
CA ALA A 29 11.27 -19.93 -4.90
C ALA A 29 11.44 -21.01 -3.81
N VAL A 30 12.42 -21.91 -3.99
CA VAL A 30 12.61 -23.10 -3.14
C VAL A 30 13.89 -22.98 -2.32
N LEU A 31 13.76 -22.57 -1.06
CA LEU A 31 14.84 -22.49 -0.08
C LEU A 31 14.95 -23.84 0.67
N ARG A 32 16.05 -24.58 0.49
CA ARG A 32 16.30 -25.88 1.14
C ARG A 32 17.72 -25.97 1.66
N GLY A 33 17.88 -26.36 2.93
CA GLY A 33 19.20 -26.53 3.56
C GLY A 33 19.97 -25.22 3.80
N VAL A 34 19.31 -24.07 3.64
CA VAL A 34 19.88 -22.73 3.83
C VAL A 34 19.75 -22.26 5.28
N ASP A 35 20.66 -21.39 5.71
CA ASP A 35 20.46 -20.57 6.91
C ASP A 35 19.60 -19.34 6.55
N VAL A 36 18.59 -19.06 7.38
CA VAL A 36 17.65 -17.94 7.24
C VAL A 36 17.52 -17.13 8.55
N VAL A 37 18.47 -17.30 9.49
CA VAL A 37 18.50 -16.52 10.73
C VAL A 37 18.72 -15.04 10.41
N GLY A 38 17.72 -14.21 10.70
CA GLY A 38 17.74 -12.78 10.39
C GLY A 38 17.33 -12.44 8.94
N THR A 39 16.79 -13.39 8.17
CA THR A 39 16.09 -13.06 6.92
C THR A 39 14.81 -12.29 7.23
N ASP A 40 14.64 -11.15 6.57
CA ASP A 40 13.40 -10.37 6.57
C ASP A 40 12.62 -10.61 5.25
N LEU A 41 11.30 -10.55 5.32
CA LEU A 41 10.38 -10.82 4.21
C LEU A 41 9.19 -9.84 4.27
N ASP A 42 9.42 -8.61 3.83
CA ASP A 42 8.34 -7.65 3.62
C ASP A 42 7.68 -7.89 2.24
N SER A 43 6.40 -8.25 2.23
CA SER A 43 5.65 -8.53 1.01
C SER A 43 4.19 -8.10 1.20
N PRO A 44 3.74 -6.98 0.58
CA PRO A 44 2.34 -6.56 0.66
C PRO A 44 1.42 -7.56 -0.09
N TRP A 45 1.95 -8.23 -1.11
CA TRP A 45 1.23 -9.19 -1.96
C TRP A 45 0.99 -10.56 -1.30
N LEU A 46 1.60 -10.82 -0.13
CA LEU A 46 1.56 -12.11 0.59
C LEU A 46 0.13 -12.67 0.76
N LEU A 47 -0.84 -11.79 1.00
CA LEU A 47 -2.23 -12.18 1.28
C LEU A 47 -3.11 -12.23 0.01
N GLN A 48 -2.68 -11.62 -1.08
CA GLN A 48 -3.46 -11.49 -2.32
C GLN A 48 -3.29 -12.70 -3.25
N GLY A 49 -2.10 -13.30 -3.30
CA GLY A 49 -1.78 -14.38 -4.23
C GLY A 49 -2.44 -15.74 -3.94
N GLY A 50 -3.06 -15.92 -2.76
CA GLY A 50 -3.72 -17.17 -2.37
C GLY A 50 -2.80 -18.40 -2.18
N GLY A 51 -1.48 -18.21 -2.26
CA GLY A 51 -0.46 -19.25 -2.05
C GLY A 51 0.11 -19.25 -0.62
N PRO A 52 0.61 -20.40 -0.12
CA PRO A 52 1.16 -20.50 1.22
C PRO A 52 2.61 -20.00 1.30
N LEU A 53 2.96 -19.27 2.36
CA LEU A 53 4.36 -18.99 2.71
C LEU A 53 4.85 -20.09 3.67
N LEU A 54 5.64 -21.03 3.16
CA LEU A 54 6.04 -22.23 3.90
C LEU A 54 7.36 -22.03 4.66
N VAL A 55 7.30 -21.95 5.99
CA VAL A 55 8.46 -22.02 6.89
C VAL A 55 8.57 -23.43 7.45
N ASN A 56 9.63 -24.18 7.09
CA ASN A 56 9.82 -25.59 7.46
C ASN A 56 8.62 -26.51 7.12
N GLY A 57 7.83 -26.15 6.09
CA GLY A 57 6.63 -26.88 5.68
C GLY A 57 5.34 -26.48 6.42
N VAL A 58 5.41 -25.52 7.35
CA VAL A 58 4.24 -24.88 7.97
C VAL A 58 3.88 -23.63 7.17
N ASP A 59 2.62 -23.51 6.74
CA ASP A 59 2.11 -22.26 6.18
C ASP A 59 1.94 -21.22 7.28
N VAL A 60 2.67 -20.09 7.17
CA VAL A 60 2.62 -19.00 8.14
C VAL A 60 1.72 -17.84 7.70
N THR A 61 1.14 -17.87 6.49
CA THR A 61 0.38 -16.73 5.93
C THR A 61 -0.73 -16.25 6.86
N ALA A 62 -1.56 -17.17 7.40
CA ALA A 62 -2.63 -16.83 8.34
C ALA A 62 -2.13 -16.39 9.74
N TYR A 63 -0.95 -16.84 10.17
CA TYR A 63 -0.31 -16.38 11.41
C TYR A 63 0.21 -14.96 11.27
N VAL A 64 0.85 -14.64 10.13
CA VAL A 64 1.31 -13.28 9.81
C VAL A 64 0.12 -12.32 9.73
N ASP A 65 -0.97 -12.69 9.06
CA ASP A 65 -2.15 -11.82 8.96
C ASP A 65 -2.80 -11.53 10.33
N GLY A 66 -2.97 -12.56 11.17
CA GLY A 66 -3.48 -12.39 12.53
C GLY A 66 -2.56 -11.56 13.43
N GLU A 67 -1.24 -11.68 13.27
CA GLU A 67 -0.25 -10.83 13.96
C GLU A 67 -0.28 -9.37 13.46
N LEU A 68 -0.53 -9.13 12.17
CA LEU A 68 -0.72 -7.79 11.64
C LEU A 68 -2.02 -7.17 12.17
N ASP A 69 -3.14 -7.89 12.14
CA ASP A 69 -4.41 -7.38 12.68
C ASP A 69 -4.37 -7.15 14.20
N ARG A 70 -3.51 -7.88 14.93
CA ARG A 70 -3.21 -7.61 16.35
C ARG A 70 -2.32 -6.39 16.57
N ARG A 71 -1.43 -6.05 15.62
CA ARG A 71 -0.52 -4.89 15.68
C ARG A 71 -1.17 -3.59 15.20
N PHE A 72 -2.14 -3.69 14.30
CA PHE A 72 -2.83 -2.56 13.67
C PHE A 72 -4.34 -2.61 13.96
N PRO A 73 -4.79 -2.14 15.14
CA PRO A 73 -6.19 -2.27 15.57
C PRO A 73 -7.17 -1.63 14.58
N GLY A 74 -7.94 -2.47 13.91
CA GLY A 74 -8.88 -2.10 12.84
C GLY A 74 -8.56 -2.71 11.47
N ARG A 75 -7.33 -3.20 11.24
CA ARG A 75 -6.89 -3.75 9.94
C ARG A 75 -7.70 -4.97 9.48
N ALA A 76 -8.29 -5.75 10.41
CA ALA A 76 -9.23 -6.81 10.06
C ALA A 76 -10.44 -6.32 9.23
N LEU A 77 -10.90 -5.09 9.46
CA LEU A 77 -12.05 -4.48 8.78
C LEU A 77 -11.78 -4.14 7.31
N ARG A 78 -10.51 -4.21 6.83
CA ARG A 78 -10.16 -4.01 5.40
C ARG A 78 -10.93 -4.93 4.45
N THR A 79 -11.39 -6.08 4.96
CA THR A 79 -12.15 -7.10 4.22
C THR A 79 -13.65 -6.81 4.13
N ALA A 80 -14.15 -5.71 4.71
CA ALA A 80 -15.57 -5.41 4.80
C ALA A 80 -16.30 -5.36 3.45
N THR A 81 -17.53 -5.89 3.45
CA THR A 81 -18.38 -6.03 2.25
C THR A 81 -19.68 -5.24 2.32
N THR A 82 -20.12 -4.81 3.52
CA THR A 82 -21.33 -4.01 3.72
C THR A 82 -21.01 -2.51 3.84
N PRO A 83 -21.96 -1.61 3.55
CA PRO A 83 -21.77 -0.17 3.74
C PRO A 83 -21.36 0.20 5.18
N GLU A 84 -21.99 -0.42 6.18
CA GLU A 84 -21.72 -0.18 7.60
C GLU A 84 -20.32 -0.64 7.99
N GLY A 85 -19.90 -1.82 7.53
CA GLY A 85 -18.55 -2.33 7.78
C GLY A 85 -17.47 -1.49 7.10
N LEU A 86 -17.73 -0.97 5.90
CA LEU A 86 -16.81 -0.05 5.21
C LEU A 86 -16.71 1.32 5.92
N ARG A 87 -17.82 1.84 6.47
CA ARG A 87 -17.79 3.05 7.33
C ARG A 87 -16.99 2.81 8.61
N GLU A 88 -17.12 1.64 9.25
CA GLU A 88 -16.35 1.29 10.44
C GLU A 88 -14.85 1.12 10.12
N ALA A 89 -14.54 0.45 9.01
CA ALA A 89 -13.18 0.26 8.50
C ALA A 89 -12.49 1.61 8.22
N TRP A 90 -13.19 2.52 7.54
CA TRP A 90 -12.68 3.86 7.27
C TRP A 90 -12.46 4.66 8.55
N ALA A 91 -13.41 4.62 9.50
CA ALA A 91 -13.24 5.24 10.79
C ALA A 91 -12.04 4.69 11.59
N ALA A 92 -11.63 3.43 11.35
CA ALA A 92 -10.40 2.88 11.92
C ALA A 92 -9.13 3.41 11.22
N VAL A 93 -9.15 3.50 9.89
CA VAL A 93 -8.07 4.14 9.09
C VAL A 93 -7.87 5.59 9.51
N GLU A 94 -8.95 6.39 9.61
CA GLU A 94 -8.90 7.79 10.08
C GLU A 94 -8.17 7.89 11.44
N ARG A 95 -8.56 7.06 12.43
CA ARG A 95 -7.96 7.07 13.78
C ARG A 95 -6.47 6.72 13.79
N GLN A 96 -6.06 5.67 13.07
CA GLN A 96 -4.66 5.22 13.08
C GLN A 96 -3.74 6.18 12.34
N TRP A 97 -4.21 6.79 11.25
CA TRP A 97 -3.47 7.85 10.57
C TRP A 97 -3.39 9.14 11.39
N SER A 98 -4.45 9.56 12.09
CA SER A 98 -4.37 10.72 13.00
C SER A 98 -3.25 10.56 14.03
N ALA A 99 -3.21 9.43 14.75
CA ALA A 99 -2.15 9.17 15.74
C ALA A 99 -0.73 9.11 15.13
N THR A 100 -0.62 8.70 13.86
CA THR A 100 0.67 8.59 13.16
C THR A 100 1.14 9.95 12.61
N LEU A 101 0.22 10.79 12.16
CA LEU A 101 0.45 12.19 11.80
C LEU A 101 0.85 13.03 13.03
N GLU A 102 0.16 12.85 14.16
CA GLU A 102 0.52 13.44 15.45
C GLU A 102 1.94 13.03 15.87
N ARG A 103 2.28 11.73 15.76
CA ARG A 103 3.64 11.25 16.03
C ARG A 103 4.68 11.87 15.09
N ALA A 104 4.42 11.90 13.79
CA ALA A 104 5.34 12.49 12.81
C ALA A 104 5.62 13.97 13.09
N ALA A 105 4.61 14.72 13.55
CA ALA A 105 4.74 16.12 13.96
C ALA A 105 5.53 16.34 15.28
N THR A 106 6.04 15.28 15.93
CA THR A 106 6.95 15.37 17.07
C THR A 106 8.41 15.05 16.73
N LEU A 107 8.71 14.68 15.48
CA LEU A 107 10.07 14.43 15.00
C LEU A 107 10.78 15.76 14.62
N PRO A 108 12.13 15.76 14.50
CA PRO A 108 12.87 16.93 14.02
C PRO A 108 12.46 17.41 12.63
N ASP A 109 12.66 18.70 12.36
CA ASP A 109 12.41 19.32 11.05
C ASP A 109 13.09 18.54 9.92
N GLY A 110 12.32 18.16 8.90
CA GLY A 110 12.79 17.39 7.74
C GLY A 110 12.69 15.87 7.89
N ALA A 111 12.42 15.32 9.09
CA ALA A 111 12.32 13.87 9.28
C ALA A 111 11.18 13.22 8.45
N VAL A 112 10.13 13.97 8.11
CA VAL A 112 9.04 13.49 7.23
C VAL A 112 9.48 13.29 5.77
N ASP A 113 10.59 13.90 5.37
CA ASP A 113 11.19 13.80 4.04
C ASP A 113 12.37 12.80 3.99
N GLU A 114 12.82 12.29 5.15
CA GLU A 114 13.84 11.24 5.21
C GLU A 114 13.30 9.89 4.70
N ARG A 115 14.13 9.19 3.93
CA ARG A 115 13.90 7.81 3.48
C ARG A 115 14.60 6.82 4.41
N VAL A 116 13.95 5.69 4.69
CA VAL A 116 14.54 4.55 5.42
C VAL A 116 14.84 3.44 4.41
N ASP A 117 16.06 2.89 4.48
CA ASP A 117 16.57 1.74 3.71
C ASP A 117 16.35 1.74 2.17
N GLY A 118 16.10 2.93 1.61
CA GLY A 118 15.87 3.19 0.19
C GLY A 118 14.39 3.32 -0.21
N GLU A 119 13.48 2.99 0.71
CA GLU A 119 12.02 3.08 0.54
C GLU A 119 11.51 4.53 0.63
N TRP A 120 10.22 4.76 0.42
CA TRP A 120 9.63 6.11 0.41
C TRP A 120 9.72 6.82 1.76
N SER A 121 9.80 8.15 1.73
CA SER A 121 9.64 8.96 2.94
C SER A 121 8.17 8.97 3.41
N PHE A 122 7.93 9.50 4.61
CA PHE A 122 6.57 9.66 5.12
C PHE A 122 5.74 10.61 4.23
N ALA A 123 6.35 11.71 3.77
CA ALA A 123 5.74 12.64 2.82
C ALA A 123 5.41 11.95 1.48
N GLU A 124 6.34 11.17 0.91
CA GLU A 124 6.13 10.42 -0.34
C GLU A 124 5.03 9.36 -0.20
N THR A 125 4.96 8.69 0.96
CA THR A 125 3.89 7.73 1.28
C THR A 125 2.50 8.39 1.33
N LEU A 126 2.39 9.57 1.95
CA LEU A 126 1.13 10.33 1.95
C LEU A 126 0.74 10.83 0.55
N ARG A 127 1.73 11.20 -0.29
CA ARG A 127 1.52 11.51 -1.71
C ARG A 127 1.06 10.29 -2.51
N HIS A 128 1.54 9.09 -2.17
CA HIS A 128 1.07 7.86 -2.81
C HIS A 128 -0.40 7.57 -2.49
N LEU A 129 -0.80 7.68 -1.21
CA LEU A 129 -2.20 7.48 -0.81
C LEU A 129 -3.19 8.48 -1.44
N VAL A 130 -2.73 9.70 -1.76
CA VAL A 130 -3.49 10.64 -2.60
C VAL A 130 -3.72 10.06 -4.00
N MET A 131 -2.69 9.51 -4.63
CA MET A 131 -2.73 8.94 -5.98
C MET A 131 -3.51 7.61 -6.05
N ALA A 132 -3.42 6.76 -5.03
CA ALA A 132 -4.25 5.57 -4.87
C ALA A 132 -5.74 5.94 -4.71
N THR A 133 -6.05 6.97 -3.91
CA THR A 133 -7.44 7.48 -3.79
C THR A 133 -7.95 8.06 -5.11
N ASP A 134 -7.13 8.85 -5.82
CA ASP A 134 -7.49 9.40 -7.14
C ASP A 134 -7.66 8.29 -8.20
N THR A 135 -6.89 7.20 -8.11
CA THR A 135 -7.07 6.00 -8.94
C THR A 135 -8.41 5.32 -8.66
N TRP A 136 -8.63 4.90 -7.42
CA TRP A 136 -9.72 3.96 -7.09
C TRP A 136 -11.05 4.65 -6.84
N LEU A 137 -11.07 5.80 -6.16
CA LEU A 137 -12.28 6.61 -6.00
C LEU A 137 -12.44 7.56 -7.19
N GLY A 138 -11.42 8.36 -7.49
CA GLY A 138 -11.51 9.44 -8.49
C GLY A 138 -11.77 8.94 -9.92
N ARG A 139 -10.95 8.01 -10.41
CA ARG A 139 -10.99 7.50 -11.79
C ARG A 139 -11.97 6.33 -11.94
N ALA A 140 -11.89 5.31 -11.09
CA ALA A 140 -12.68 4.09 -11.27
C ALA A 140 -14.13 4.21 -10.78
N VAL A 141 -14.39 4.84 -9.63
CA VAL A 141 -15.75 4.90 -9.03
C VAL A 141 -16.51 6.19 -9.39
N LEU A 142 -15.81 7.32 -9.50
CA LEU A 142 -16.39 8.63 -9.82
C LEU A 142 -16.18 9.07 -11.28
N GLU A 143 -15.49 8.27 -12.09
CA GLU A 143 -15.33 8.43 -13.54
C GLU A 143 -14.85 9.84 -13.97
N ARG A 144 -13.98 10.46 -13.14
CA ARG A 144 -13.38 11.78 -13.40
C ARG A 144 -12.45 11.73 -14.61
N VAL A 145 -12.59 12.70 -15.51
CA VAL A 145 -11.74 12.87 -16.71
C VAL A 145 -10.29 13.18 -16.34
N GLU A 146 -10.09 14.08 -15.39
CA GLU A 146 -8.79 14.43 -14.80
C GLU A 146 -8.84 14.02 -13.31
N PRO A 147 -8.54 12.76 -12.98
CA PRO A 147 -8.70 12.26 -11.61
C PRO A 147 -7.54 12.64 -10.70
N TYR A 148 -6.32 12.73 -11.23
CA TYR A 148 -5.07 12.81 -10.45
C TYR A 148 -4.73 14.23 -10.00
N HIS A 149 -4.51 14.42 -8.69
CA HIS A 149 -3.89 15.63 -8.19
C HIS A 149 -2.36 15.63 -8.43
N ARG A 150 -1.79 16.78 -8.82
CA ARG A 150 -0.35 16.91 -9.11
C ARG A 150 0.59 16.57 -7.94
N LEU A 151 0.12 16.73 -6.70
CA LEU A 151 0.88 16.33 -5.51
C LEU A 151 0.80 14.82 -5.21
N GLY A 152 0.07 14.04 -6.00
CA GLY A 152 0.15 12.59 -5.96
C GLY A 152 1.56 12.07 -6.27
N MET A 153 1.81 10.79 -5.97
CA MET A 153 3.05 10.10 -6.32
C MET A 153 2.73 8.69 -6.83
N PRO A 154 3.04 8.34 -8.09
CA PRO A 154 2.85 6.98 -8.60
C PRO A 154 3.88 6.01 -8.02
N ASN A 155 3.60 4.71 -8.08
CA ASN A 155 4.61 3.67 -7.82
C ASN A 155 5.69 3.68 -8.92
N ALA A 156 6.88 3.13 -8.60
CA ALA A 156 8.04 3.17 -9.50
C ALA A 156 7.78 2.54 -10.88
N ASP A 157 6.88 1.55 -10.93
CA ASP A 157 6.61 0.75 -12.12
C ASP A 157 5.54 1.38 -13.04
N TYR A 158 4.77 2.38 -12.56
CA TYR A 158 3.75 3.10 -13.34
C TYR A 158 4.26 3.66 -14.67
N ALA A 159 5.48 4.23 -14.67
CA ALA A 159 6.12 4.73 -15.88
C ALA A 159 6.68 3.60 -16.79
N LEU A 160 6.98 2.43 -16.21
CA LEU A 160 7.46 1.24 -16.94
C LEU A 160 6.29 0.50 -17.64
N ASP A 161 5.11 0.52 -17.02
CA ASP A 161 3.84 0.07 -17.62
C ASP A 161 3.27 1.08 -18.64
N GLY A 162 3.94 2.22 -18.85
CA GLY A 162 3.65 3.17 -19.93
C GLY A 162 2.61 4.24 -19.61
N TYR A 163 2.25 4.44 -18.34
CA TYR A 163 1.34 5.52 -17.95
C TYR A 163 2.04 6.89 -17.90
N ASP A 164 1.30 7.95 -18.26
CA ASP A 164 1.83 9.31 -18.25
C ASP A 164 2.01 9.86 -16.82
N THR A 165 3.22 10.31 -16.51
CA THR A 165 3.62 10.93 -15.25
C THR A 165 3.61 12.46 -15.29
N SER A 166 3.32 13.09 -16.45
CA SER A 166 3.41 14.55 -16.64
C SER A 166 2.53 15.37 -15.68
N VAL A 167 1.46 14.78 -15.16
CA VAL A 167 0.56 15.39 -14.16
C VAL A 167 1.20 15.55 -12.78
N PHE A 168 2.22 14.75 -12.43
CA PHE A 168 2.77 14.71 -11.07
C PHE A 168 4.00 15.60 -10.89
N ASP A 169 4.02 16.39 -9.82
CA ASP A 169 5.13 17.28 -9.47
C ASP A 169 6.38 16.48 -9.08
N GLN A 170 7.45 16.65 -9.88
CA GLN A 170 8.75 15.99 -9.71
C GLN A 170 9.73 16.78 -8.81
N GLY A 171 9.36 17.99 -8.39
CA GLY A 171 10.19 18.85 -7.53
C GLY A 171 9.89 18.67 -6.04
N PRO A 172 10.59 19.40 -5.15
CA PRO A 172 10.26 19.46 -3.74
C PRO A 172 8.82 19.95 -3.52
N VAL A 173 8.05 19.21 -2.71
CA VAL A 173 6.67 19.54 -2.36
C VAL A 173 6.63 19.92 -0.88
N ALA A 174 6.00 21.05 -0.57
CA ALA A 174 5.82 21.47 0.82
C ALA A 174 4.87 20.52 1.57
N TYR A 175 5.29 20.06 2.76
CA TYR A 175 4.59 19.02 3.51
C TYR A 175 3.17 19.41 3.96
N ASP A 176 2.96 20.69 4.26
CA ASP A 176 1.63 21.26 4.56
C ASP A 176 0.66 21.12 3.37
N ALA A 177 1.15 21.30 2.14
CA ALA A 177 0.37 21.07 0.93
C ALA A 177 0.06 19.58 0.69
N VAL A 178 0.96 18.66 1.05
CA VAL A 178 0.68 17.21 1.05
C VAL A 178 -0.44 16.89 2.04
N LEU A 179 -0.35 17.40 3.27
CA LEU A 179 -1.37 17.22 4.30
C LEU A 179 -2.74 17.76 3.88
N ALA A 180 -2.79 18.96 3.28
CA ALA A 180 -4.03 19.56 2.80
C ALA A 180 -4.72 18.70 1.73
N VAL A 181 -3.97 18.18 0.76
CA VAL A 181 -4.52 17.31 -0.29
C VAL A 181 -4.93 15.94 0.26
N ARG A 182 -4.13 15.33 1.15
CA ARG A 182 -4.52 14.07 1.80
C ARG A 182 -5.78 14.24 2.66
N ALA A 183 -5.94 15.37 3.34
CA ALA A 183 -7.17 15.66 4.11
C ALA A 183 -8.42 15.79 3.21
N ASP A 184 -8.29 16.42 2.04
CA ASP A 184 -9.34 16.46 1.01
C ASP A 184 -9.68 15.05 0.49
N ARG A 185 -8.67 14.21 0.19
CA ARG A 185 -8.89 12.80 -0.21
C ARG A 185 -9.62 11.99 0.86
N VAL A 186 -9.21 12.11 2.12
CA VAL A 186 -9.89 11.45 3.25
C VAL A 186 -11.33 11.94 3.40
N ALA A 187 -11.59 13.23 3.21
CA ALA A 187 -12.95 13.78 3.25
C ALA A 187 -13.83 13.25 2.10
N GLN A 188 -13.27 13.08 0.89
CA GLN A 188 -14.00 12.53 -0.27
C GLN A 188 -14.35 11.05 -0.08
N VAL A 189 -13.44 10.22 0.44
CA VAL A 189 -13.75 8.81 0.77
C VAL A 189 -14.82 8.74 1.86
N ARG A 190 -14.66 9.53 2.94
CA ARG A 190 -15.64 9.60 4.04
C ARG A 190 -17.04 10.02 3.55
N ALA A 191 -17.11 10.99 2.64
CA ALA A 191 -18.37 11.44 2.05
C ALA A 191 -19.01 10.35 1.17
N PHE A 192 -18.24 9.71 0.29
CA PHE A 192 -18.75 8.61 -0.54
C PHE A 192 -19.29 7.45 0.32
N LEU A 193 -18.57 7.08 1.38
CA LEU A 193 -18.97 6.04 2.31
C LEU A 193 -20.20 6.42 3.16
N ALA A 194 -20.51 7.70 3.36
CA ALA A 194 -21.73 8.10 4.05
C ALA A 194 -22.97 7.63 3.28
N ASP A 195 -23.04 7.94 1.97
CA ASP A 195 -24.24 7.75 1.15
C ASP A 195 -24.32 6.38 0.44
N VAL A 196 -23.26 5.57 0.45
CA VAL A 196 -23.22 4.30 -0.29
C VAL A 196 -24.21 3.25 0.24
N THR A 197 -24.83 2.51 -0.69
CA THR A 197 -25.78 1.41 -0.44
C THR A 197 -25.22 0.07 -0.92
N GLU A 198 -25.83 -1.06 -0.54
CA GLU A 198 -25.42 -2.39 -1.02
C GLU A 198 -25.45 -2.49 -2.56
N ASP A 199 -26.53 -2.02 -3.20
CA ASP A 199 -26.62 -1.89 -4.66
C ASP A 199 -25.48 -1.02 -5.23
N GLY A 200 -25.16 0.08 -4.56
CA GLY A 200 -24.06 0.99 -4.93
C GLY A 200 -22.69 0.32 -4.87
N LEU A 201 -22.46 -0.58 -3.91
CA LEU A 201 -21.24 -1.38 -3.83
C LEU A 201 -21.15 -2.44 -4.95
N ALA A 202 -22.30 -2.94 -5.42
CA ALA A 202 -22.37 -3.93 -6.50
C ALA A 202 -22.17 -3.34 -7.91
N VAL A 203 -22.28 -2.02 -8.10
CA VAL A 203 -22.05 -1.36 -9.41
C VAL A 203 -20.66 -1.67 -9.94
N GLY A 204 -20.59 -2.35 -11.08
CA GLY A 204 -19.34 -2.67 -11.79
C GLY A 204 -18.69 -1.42 -12.40
N ARG A 205 -17.36 -1.33 -12.26
CA ARG A 205 -16.49 -0.26 -12.77
C ARG A 205 -15.36 -0.85 -13.60
N THR A 206 -14.91 -0.13 -14.62
CA THR A 206 -13.69 -0.48 -15.35
C THR A 206 -12.50 -0.45 -14.41
N HIS A 207 -11.70 -1.52 -14.40
CA HIS A 207 -10.52 -1.62 -13.55
C HIS A 207 -9.45 -0.61 -14.01
N PRO A 208 -8.95 0.28 -13.13
CA PRO A 208 -8.13 1.44 -13.56
C PRO A 208 -6.80 1.03 -14.21
N TRP A 209 -6.31 -0.18 -13.91
CA TRP A 209 -5.08 -0.75 -14.44
C TRP A 209 -5.28 -1.79 -15.56
N SER A 210 -6.53 -2.13 -15.90
CA SER A 210 -6.84 -3.05 -17.01
C SER A 210 -8.24 -2.75 -17.56
N ALA A 211 -8.31 -2.08 -18.71
CA ALA A 211 -9.57 -1.67 -19.32
C ALA A 211 -10.44 -2.86 -19.79
N GLU A 212 -9.87 -4.06 -19.88
CA GLU A 212 -10.56 -5.31 -20.23
C GLU A 212 -11.24 -5.99 -19.03
N HIS A 213 -11.12 -5.42 -17.82
CA HIS A 213 -11.65 -6.02 -16.59
C HIS A 213 -12.64 -5.09 -15.89
N THR A 214 -13.68 -5.69 -15.29
CA THR A 214 -14.68 -4.99 -14.50
C THR A 214 -14.61 -5.48 -13.05
N VAL A 215 -14.58 -4.55 -12.10
CA VAL A 215 -14.61 -4.83 -10.65
C VAL A 215 -15.78 -4.09 -9.99
N PRO A 216 -16.44 -4.65 -8.96
CA PRO A 216 -17.52 -3.95 -8.27
C PRO A 216 -16.95 -2.76 -7.46
N THR A 217 -17.75 -1.70 -7.30
CA THR A 217 -17.40 -0.48 -6.56
C THR A 217 -16.90 -0.79 -5.14
N GLY A 218 -17.50 -1.77 -4.46
CA GLY A 218 -17.02 -2.25 -3.16
C GLY A 218 -15.64 -2.91 -3.17
N SER A 219 -15.15 -3.37 -4.32
CA SER A 219 -13.75 -3.82 -4.46
C SER A 219 -12.80 -2.65 -4.49
N CYS A 220 -13.09 -1.59 -5.28
CA CYS A 220 -12.27 -0.38 -5.32
C CYS A 220 -12.11 0.24 -3.92
N LEU A 221 -13.18 0.25 -3.11
CA LEU A 221 -13.16 0.73 -1.73
C LEU A 221 -12.31 -0.16 -0.80
N ARG A 222 -12.35 -1.49 -0.98
CA ARG A 222 -11.47 -2.39 -0.23
C ARG A 222 -10.00 -2.24 -0.63
N THR A 223 -9.70 -2.00 -1.91
CA THR A 223 -8.33 -1.71 -2.32
C THR A 223 -7.85 -0.41 -1.68
N ILE A 224 -8.66 0.66 -1.63
CA ILE A 224 -8.29 1.88 -0.87
C ILE A 224 -8.00 1.55 0.60
N LEU A 225 -8.81 0.71 1.27
CA LEU A 225 -8.54 0.28 2.65
C LEU A 225 -7.23 -0.52 2.75
N GLU A 226 -6.91 -1.38 1.79
CA GLU A 226 -5.69 -2.20 1.77
C GLU A 226 -4.43 -1.35 1.58
N GLU A 227 -4.44 -0.44 0.60
CA GLU A 227 -3.40 0.58 0.35
C GLU A 227 -3.14 1.38 1.64
N GLU A 228 -4.20 1.87 2.28
CA GLU A 228 -4.16 2.64 3.52
C GLU A 228 -3.56 1.86 4.71
N TRP A 229 -3.75 0.53 4.80
CA TRP A 229 -3.20 -0.28 5.89
C TRP A 229 -1.76 -0.73 5.66
N GLU A 230 -1.39 -1.13 4.45
CA GLU A 230 -0.01 -1.54 4.17
C GLU A 230 0.93 -0.32 4.15
N HIS A 231 0.49 0.83 3.63
CA HIS A 231 1.26 2.08 3.77
C HIS A 231 1.29 2.63 5.20
N HIS A 232 0.29 2.33 6.04
CA HIS A 232 0.36 2.63 7.48
C HIS A 232 1.43 1.78 8.17
N ARG A 233 1.54 0.49 7.79
CA ARG A 233 2.57 -0.43 8.29
C ARG A 233 3.98 0.06 7.97
N TYR A 234 4.25 0.50 6.74
CA TYR A 234 5.53 1.11 6.35
C TYR A 234 5.80 2.39 7.15
N ALA A 235 4.85 3.33 7.17
CA ALA A 235 4.99 4.59 7.89
C ALA A 235 5.30 4.42 9.38
N VAL A 236 4.63 3.48 10.07
CA VAL A 236 4.85 3.23 11.50
C VAL A 236 6.21 2.56 11.77
N ARG A 237 6.68 1.69 10.86
CA ARG A 237 8.04 1.11 10.89
C ARG A 237 9.10 2.21 10.76
N ASP A 238 8.97 3.07 9.77
CA ASP A 238 10.02 4.02 9.39
C ASP A 238 10.08 5.22 10.34
N LEU A 239 8.94 5.75 10.75
CA LEU A 239 8.87 6.76 11.82
C LEU A 239 9.41 6.22 13.16
N ALA A 240 9.45 4.89 13.38
CA ALA A 240 10.11 4.30 14.54
C ALA A 240 11.64 4.22 14.39
N VAL A 241 12.14 3.91 13.19
CA VAL A 241 13.58 4.00 12.89
C VAL A 241 14.07 5.43 13.05
N LEU A 242 13.39 6.41 12.45
CA LEU A 242 13.74 7.83 12.54
C LEU A 242 13.68 8.35 13.99
N ALA A 243 12.64 7.99 14.75
CA ALA A 243 12.53 8.31 16.18
C ALA A 243 13.64 7.71 17.07
N SER A 244 14.42 6.75 16.57
CA SER A 244 15.59 6.17 17.28
C SER A 244 16.95 6.74 16.83
N ARG A 245 16.96 7.68 15.88
CA ARG A 245 18.17 8.36 15.38
C ARG A 245 18.43 9.71 16.05
N GLY A 246 17.42 10.30 16.70
CA GLY A 246 17.49 11.56 17.46
C GLY A 246 17.59 11.37 18.97
#